data_AF-A0A2S1XE27-F1
#
_entry.id   AF-A0A2S1XE27-F1
#
_cell.length_a   1.000
_cell.length_b   1.000
_cell.length_c   1.000
_cell.angle_alpha   90.00
_cell.angle_beta   90.00
_cell.angle_gamma   90.00
#
_symmetry.space_group_name_H-M   'P 1'
#
loop_
_entity.id
_entity.type
_entity.pdbx_description
1 polymer ?
#
loop_
_entity_poly.entity_id
_entity_poly.type
_entity_poly.pdbx_seq_one_letter_code
_entity_poly.pdbx_strand_id
1 'polypeptide(L)'
;MFPARTVAPDFRLVETLNLGTGPLAPALGAARDRLCAELVARGVTPILCESWQDLQALNARHRESWFPLLPKPSSAPAFWLGLVDGEGEVVATHAVVLVDCTASSFGARLADLSALHVPGDAPADEWAFVASEAAHDTRGSVAWIVAGWTRPDWRGAGLFHRLGELVRLVALARWNPKWVVGLVDPETVPVWSGRGGGRRRLEERPGILYYQSDVGRLPLHLMRWGRHAVYMDLGICGGPSW
;
A
#
# COMPACT_ATOMS: atom_id res chain seq x y z
N MET A 1 -0.14 -4.84 -37.16
CA MET A 1 -1.47 -5.19 -36.63
C MET A 1 -1.24 -5.85 -35.28
N PHE A 2 -1.22 -5.08 -34.20
CA PHE A 2 -1.05 -5.63 -32.85
C PHE A 2 -2.43 -6.07 -32.35
N PRO A 3 -2.59 -7.28 -31.77
CA PRO A 3 -3.84 -7.61 -31.12
C PRO A 3 -3.91 -6.82 -29.81
N ALA A 4 -4.71 -5.76 -29.80
CA ALA A 4 -5.21 -5.16 -28.57
C ALA A 4 -6.18 -6.15 -27.91
N ARG A 5 -5.61 -7.04 -27.11
CA ARG A 5 -6.30 -7.71 -26.01
C ARG A 5 -5.32 -7.74 -24.85
N THR A 6 -5.20 -6.59 -24.20
CA THR A 6 -4.81 -6.55 -22.79
C THR A 6 -5.78 -7.48 -22.09
N VAL A 7 -5.32 -8.67 -21.71
CA VAL A 7 -6.04 -9.51 -20.76
C VAL A 7 -6.19 -8.63 -19.53
N ALA A 8 -7.40 -8.14 -19.29
CA ALA A 8 -7.71 -7.43 -18.06
C ALA A 8 -7.28 -8.35 -16.91
N PRO A 9 -6.53 -7.85 -15.91
CA PRO A 9 -6.07 -8.70 -14.81
C PRO A 9 -7.27 -9.44 -14.20
N ASP A 10 -7.07 -10.66 -13.72
CA ASP A 10 -8.14 -11.35 -12.98
C ASP A 10 -8.37 -10.56 -11.68
N PHE A 11 -9.45 -9.79 -11.66
CA PHE A 11 -9.74 -8.84 -10.60
C PHE A 11 -11.17 -9.02 -10.08
N ARG A 12 -11.35 -8.60 -8.85
CA ARG A 12 -12.66 -8.51 -8.20
C ARG A 12 -12.97 -7.05 -7.95
N LEU A 13 -14.24 -6.67 -8.08
CA LEU A 13 -14.67 -5.34 -7.66
C LEU A 13 -14.51 -5.22 -6.15
N VAL A 14 -13.93 -4.12 -5.67
CA VAL A 14 -13.72 -3.97 -4.22
C VAL A 14 -15.05 -3.95 -3.47
N GLU A 15 -16.12 -3.44 -4.08
CA GLU A 15 -17.46 -3.41 -3.50
C GLU A 15 -18.04 -4.80 -3.18
N THR A 16 -17.57 -5.86 -3.85
CA THR A 16 -18.02 -7.23 -3.61
C THR A 16 -17.16 -7.97 -2.59
N LEU A 17 -16.15 -7.31 -2.01
CA LEU A 17 -15.27 -7.91 -1.01
C LEU A 17 -16.09 -8.39 0.19
N ASN A 18 -15.94 -9.67 0.54
CA ASN A 18 -16.49 -10.21 1.78
C ASN A 18 -15.71 -9.66 2.98
N LEU A 19 -16.39 -8.94 3.87
CA LEU A 19 -15.81 -8.31 5.06
C LEU A 19 -15.97 -9.16 6.34
N GLY A 20 -16.47 -10.40 6.20
CA GLY A 20 -16.75 -11.30 7.31
C GLY A 20 -17.99 -10.91 8.11
N THR A 21 -18.15 -11.50 9.30
CA THR A 21 -19.32 -11.35 10.18
C THR A 21 -18.98 -10.76 11.55
N GLY A 22 -17.76 -10.23 11.72
CA GLY A 22 -17.31 -9.64 12.99
C GLY A 22 -18.01 -8.32 13.35
N PRO A 23 -17.83 -7.81 14.59
CA PRO A 23 -18.51 -6.60 15.07
C PRO A 23 -18.17 -5.34 14.27
N LEU A 24 -17.00 -5.32 13.60
CA LEU A 24 -16.59 -4.21 12.73
C LEU A 24 -17.09 -4.36 11.29
N ALA A 25 -17.62 -5.52 10.88
CA ALA A 25 -18.00 -5.77 9.50
C ALA A 25 -19.04 -4.77 8.96
N PRO A 26 -20.10 -4.40 9.70
CA PRO A 26 -21.04 -3.39 9.22
C PRO A 26 -20.40 -2.02 8.99
N ALA A 27 -19.53 -1.58 9.91
CA ALA A 27 -18.86 -0.29 9.80
C ALA A 27 -17.81 -0.26 8.67
N LEU A 28 -17.09 -1.36 8.48
CA LEU A 28 -16.19 -1.54 7.33
C LEU A 28 -16.98 -1.57 6.01
N GLY A 29 -18.16 -2.20 5.99
CA GLY A 29 -19.06 -2.21 4.83
C GLY A 29 -19.50 -0.80 4.44
N ALA A 30 -20.02 -0.04 5.40
CA ALA A 30 -20.43 1.35 5.16
C ALA A 30 -19.27 2.23 4.68
N ALA A 31 -18.07 2.08 5.26
CA ALA A 31 -16.88 2.80 4.82
C ALA A 31 -16.45 2.42 3.40
N ARG A 32 -16.47 1.12 3.05
CA ARG A 32 -16.17 0.62 1.71
C ARG A 32 -17.14 1.20 0.69
N ASP A 33 -18.45 1.10 0.96
CA ASP A 33 -19.48 1.51 0.02
C ASP A 33 -19.40 3.02 -0.25
N ARG A 34 -19.18 3.83 0.80
CA ARG A 34 -18.92 5.27 0.66
C ARG A 34 -17.69 5.55 -0.20
N LEU A 35 -16.55 4.91 0.09
CA LEU A 35 -15.31 5.13 -0.66
C LEU A 35 -15.43 4.70 -2.12
N CYS A 36 -16.07 3.56 -2.38
CA CYS A 36 -16.34 3.08 -3.75
C CYS A 36 -17.26 4.05 -4.49
N ALA A 37 -18.36 4.49 -3.89
CA ALA A 37 -19.28 5.45 -4.51
C ALA A 37 -18.58 6.79 -4.84
N GLU A 38 -17.74 7.28 -3.93
CA GLU A 38 -16.93 8.48 -4.14
C GLU A 38 -15.93 8.33 -5.30
N LEU A 39 -15.36 7.15 -5.51
CA LEU A 39 -14.43 6.87 -6.62
C LEU A 39 -15.18 6.71 -7.95
N VAL A 40 -16.31 6.00 -7.95
CA VAL A 40 -17.19 5.85 -9.12
C VAL A 40 -17.72 7.21 -9.59
N ALA A 41 -18.10 8.10 -8.67
CA ALA A 41 -18.51 9.47 -8.99
C ALA A 41 -17.39 10.30 -9.65
N ARG A 42 -16.13 9.87 -9.53
CA ARG A 42 -14.97 10.47 -10.23
C ARG A 42 -14.61 9.75 -11.53
N GLY A 43 -15.47 8.84 -12.00
CA GLY A 43 -15.29 8.12 -13.26
C GLY A 43 -14.33 6.94 -13.19
N VAL A 44 -14.02 6.43 -11.98
CA VAL A 44 -13.11 5.29 -11.80
C VAL A 44 -13.72 4.18 -10.94
N THR A 45 -13.49 2.94 -11.33
CA THR A 45 -13.97 1.74 -10.64
C THR A 45 -12.83 1.11 -9.82
N PRO A 46 -13.00 0.93 -8.50
CA PRO A 46 -11.99 0.25 -7.69
C PRO A 46 -11.98 -1.26 -7.91
N ILE A 47 -10.82 -1.80 -8.23
CA ILE A 47 -10.58 -3.24 -8.41
C ILE A 47 -9.58 -3.75 -7.38
N LEU A 48 -9.69 -5.04 -7.04
CA LEU A 48 -8.77 -5.79 -6.20
C LEU A 48 -8.17 -6.94 -7.01
N CYS A 49 -6.85 -7.08 -6.97
CA CYS A 49 -6.13 -8.17 -7.62
C CYS A 49 -5.07 -8.75 -6.67
N GLU A 50 -4.89 -10.07 -6.74
CA GLU A 50 -3.93 -10.81 -5.90
C GLU A 50 -2.68 -11.23 -6.68
N SER A 51 -2.69 -11.06 -8.01
CA SER A 51 -1.54 -11.34 -8.87
C SER A 51 -0.49 -10.24 -8.74
N TRP A 52 0.61 -10.55 -8.05
CA TRP A 52 1.77 -9.66 -7.99
C TRP A 52 2.46 -9.54 -9.37
N GLN A 53 2.40 -10.59 -10.18
CA GLN A 53 2.92 -10.59 -11.54
C GLN A 53 2.20 -9.56 -12.42
N ASP A 54 0.87 -9.43 -12.27
CA ASP A 54 0.09 -8.42 -13.01
C ASP A 54 0.48 -7.00 -12.59
N LEU A 55 0.73 -6.77 -11.29
CA LEU A 55 1.24 -5.49 -10.79
C LEU A 55 2.63 -5.17 -11.36
N GLN A 56 3.52 -6.16 -11.42
CA GLN A 56 4.85 -6.01 -12.03
C GLN A 56 4.76 -5.71 -13.53
N ALA A 57 3.87 -6.41 -14.25
CA ALA A 57 3.62 -6.14 -15.66
C ALA A 57 3.05 -4.74 -15.89
N LEU A 58 2.16 -4.26 -15.03
CA LEU A 58 1.64 -2.90 -15.08
C LEU A 58 2.74 -1.86 -14.80
N ASN A 59 3.54 -2.05 -13.75
CA ASN A 59 4.68 -1.17 -13.45
C ASN A 59 5.68 -1.11 -14.61
N ALA A 60 5.97 -2.25 -15.25
CA ALA A 60 6.86 -2.33 -16.41
C ALA A 60 6.36 -1.53 -17.62
N ARG A 61 5.03 -1.44 -17.81
CA ARG A 61 4.43 -0.64 -18.89
C ARG A 61 4.43 0.87 -18.64
N HIS A 62 4.58 1.28 -17.38
CA HIS A 62 4.51 2.68 -16.95
C HIS A 62 5.81 3.16 -16.28
N ARG A 63 6.95 2.54 -16.60
CA ARG A 63 8.26 2.86 -15.99
C ARG A 63 8.67 4.32 -16.20
N GLU A 64 8.15 4.99 -17.22
CA GLU A 64 8.42 6.42 -17.45
C GLU A 64 7.79 7.35 -16.40
N SER A 65 6.75 6.89 -15.70
CA SER A 65 6.01 7.70 -14.72
C SER A 65 5.82 7.03 -13.36
N TRP A 66 6.26 5.77 -13.23
CA TRP A 66 6.18 4.97 -12.02
C TRP A 66 7.55 4.44 -11.64
N PHE A 67 7.98 4.72 -10.42
CA PHE A 67 9.19 4.19 -9.81
C PHE A 67 9.22 2.64 -9.77
N PRO A 68 10.39 1.97 -9.81
CA PRO A 68 10.47 0.51 -9.68
C PRO A 68 9.75 0.02 -8.44
N LEU A 69 9.09 -1.12 -8.52
CA LEU A 69 8.50 -1.70 -7.31
C LEU A 69 9.61 -2.07 -6.32
N LEU A 70 9.39 -1.77 -5.05
CA LEU A 70 10.19 -2.37 -3.99
C LEU A 70 9.94 -3.89 -3.99
N PRO A 71 10.98 -4.70 -3.78
CA PRO A 71 10.81 -6.15 -3.72
C PRO A 71 9.95 -6.57 -2.53
N LYS A 72 9.41 -7.78 -2.63
CA LYS A 72 8.75 -8.47 -1.52
C LYS A 72 9.19 -9.93 -1.49
N PRO A 73 9.19 -10.59 -0.32
CA PRO A 73 9.37 -12.03 -0.26
C PRO A 73 8.28 -12.73 -1.09
N SER A 74 8.66 -13.77 -1.84
CA SER A 74 7.72 -14.54 -2.67
C SER A 74 6.59 -15.16 -1.83
N SER A 75 6.90 -15.59 -0.61
CA SER A 75 5.96 -16.16 0.36
C SER A 75 5.10 -15.14 1.10
N ALA A 76 5.41 -13.85 1.03
CA ALA A 76 4.66 -12.83 1.75
C ALA A 76 3.27 -12.62 1.10
N PRO A 77 2.16 -12.77 1.86
CA PRO A 77 0.83 -12.47 1.37
C PRO A 77 0.74 -11.02 0.91
N ALA A 78 0.15 -10.79 -0.25
CA ALA A 78 0.01 -9.47 -0.82
C ALA A 78 -1.27 -9.34 -1.65
N PHE A 79 -1.71 -8.11 -1.84
CA PHE A 79 -2.74 -7.75 -2.82
C PHE A 79 -2.45 -6.35 -3.34
N TRP A 80 -3.09 -5.97 -4.43
CA TRP A 80 -3.11 -4.59 -4.88
C TRP A 80 -4.51 -4.15 -5.28
N LEU A 81 -4.76 -2.86 -5.08
CA LEU A 81 -5.95 -2.18 -5.57
C LEU A 81 -5.57 -1.31 -6.75
N GLY A 82 -6.40 -1.36 -7.79
CA GLY A 82 -6.35 -0.48 -8.94
C GLY A 82 -7.59 0.41 -8.99
N LEU A 83 -7.47 1.57 -9.61
CA LEU A 83 -8.60 2.36 -10.10
C LEU A 83 -8.63 2.24 -11.62
N VAL A 84 -9.77 1.81 -12.17
CA VAL A 84 -9.95 1.58 -13.60
C VAL A 84 -10.84 2.68 -14.19
N ASP A 85 -10.40 3.33 -15.26
CA ASP A 85 -11.19 4.35 -15.96
C ASP A 85 -12.27 3.75 -16.88
N GLY A 86 -13.03 4.61 -17.57
CA GLY A 86 -14.08 4.19 -18.51
C GLY A 86 -13.57 3.41 -19.73
N GLU A 87 -12.27 3.42 -20.00
CA GLU A 87 -11.64 2.66 -21.09
C GLU A 87 -11.15 1.29 -20.61
N GLY A 88 -11.25 1.00 -19.32
CA GLY A 88 -10.76 -0.25 -18.73
C GLY A 88 -9.28 -0.20 -18.35
N GLU A 89 -8.65 0.97 -18.38
CA GLU A 89 -7.23 1.14 -18.08
C GLU A 89 -7.01 1.47 -16.59
N VAL A 90 -5.94 0.93 -16.02
CA VAL A 90 -5.58 1.23 -14.62
C VAL A 90 -4.90 2.59 -14.54
N VAL A 91 -5.48 3.49 -13.75
CA VAL A 91 -5.05 4.90 -13.64
C VAL A 91 -4.41 5.25 -12.31
N ALA A 92 -4.59 4.40 -11.29
CA ALA A 92 -3.92 4.54 -10.01
C ALA A 92 -3.83 3.21 -9.29
N THR A 93 -2.81 3.05 -8.45
CA THR A 93 -2.57 1.82 -7.69
C THR A 93 -2.09 2.07 -6.28
N HIS A 94 -2.44 1.15 -5.38
CA HIS A 94 -1.75 0.91 -4.12
C HIS A 94 -1.69 -0.60 -3.90
N ALA A 95 -0.54 -1.12 -3.48
CA ALA A 95 -0.38 -2.50 -3.08
C ALA A 95 -0.09 -2.61 -1.59
N VAL A 96 -0.30 -3.80 -1.03
CA VAL A 96 0.00 -4.09 0.37
C VAL A 96 0.68 -5.44 0.47
N VAL A 97 1.76 -5.48 1.24
CA VAL A 97 2.45 -6.71 1.64
C VAL A 97 2.25 -6.90 3.15
N LEU A 98 1.84 -8.09 3.57
CA LEU A 98 1.77 -8.45 4.98
C LEU A 98 3.16 -8.91 5.44
N VAL A 99 3.68 -8.24 6.47
CA VAL A 99 4.95 -8.60 7.11
C VAL A 99 4.68 -8.96 8.57
N ASP A 100 5.06 -10.17 8.96
CA ASP A 100 5.03 -10.58 10.36
C ASP A 100 6.26 -10.03 11.10
N CYS A 101 6.02 -9.06 11.98
CA CYS A 101 7.04 -8.43 12.81
C CYS A 101 6.87 -8.82 14.29
N THR A 102 6.34 -10.01 14.58
CA THR A 102 6.16 -10.49 15.97
C THR A 102 7.49 -10.83 16.63
N ALA A 103 8.37 -11.56 15.92
CA ALA A 103 9.70 -11.94 16.42
C ALA A 103 10.76 -10.83 16.25
N SER A 104 10.65 -10.04 15.18
CA SER A 104 11.58 -8.95 14.85
C SER A 104 10.81 -7.71 14.43
N SER A 105 11.23 -6.53 14.86
CA SER A 105 10.60 -5.26 14.44
C SER A 105 10.68 -5.05 12.93
N PHE A 106 9.77 -4.26 12.37
CA PHE A 106 9.80 -3.86 10.96
C PHE A 106 11.15 -3.23 10.56
N GLY A 107 11.70 -2.36 11.41
CA GLY A 107 13.04 -1.77 11.18
C GLY A 107 14.17 -2.80 11.13
N ALA A 108 14.18 -3.76 12.05
CA ALA A 108 15.15 -4.86 12.02
C ALA A 108 15.01 -5.72 10.76
N ARG A 109 13.78 -6.02 10.35
CA ARG A 109 13.51 -6.80 9.13
C ARG A 109 13.86 -6.05 7.85
N LEU A 110 13.79 -4.72 7.85
CA LEU A 110 14.32 -3.92 6.75
C LEU A 110 15.84 -3.98 6.74
N ALA A 111 16.49 -3.79 7.89
CA ALA A 111 17.95 -3.78 8.01
C ALA A 111 18.61 -5.10 7.58
N ASP A 112 17.98 -6.24 7.85
CA ASP A 112 18.45 -7.57 7.40
C ASP A 112 17.85 -8.02 6.06
N LEU A 113 17.12 -7.13 5.37
CA LEU A 113 16.42 -7.34 4.10
C LEU A 113 15.31 -8.41 4.12
N SER A 114 14.98 -9.03 5.26
CA SER A 114 13.95 -10.06 5.36
C SER A 114 12.51 -9.55 5.22
N ALA A 115 12.29 -8.23 5.22
CA ALA A 115 11.02 -7.61 4.83
C ALA A 115 10.86 -7.52 3.30
N LEU A 116 11.97 -7.61 2.55
CA LEU A 116 12.07 -7.37 1.11
C LEU A 116 12.33 -8.66 0.33
N HIS A 117 13.09 -9.59 0.92
CA HIS A 117 13.51 -10.84 0.29
C HIS A 117 13.31 -12.03 1.22
N VAL A 118 13.22 -13.23 0.62
CA VAL A 118 13.44 -14.46 1.38
C VAL A 118 14.93 -14.49 1.79
N PRO A 119 15.27 -14.98 2.99
CA PRO A 119 16.68 -15.05 3.41
C PRO A 119 17.55 -15.77 2.38
N GLY A 120 18.61 -15.10 1.91
CA GLY A 120 19.52 -15.61 0.89
C GLY A 120 19.20 -15.21 -0.55
N ASP A 121 18.01 -14.67 -0.83
CA ASP A 121 17.58 -14.30 -2.19
C ASP A 121 17.89 -12.84 -2.56
N ALA A 122 18.32 -12.02 -1.60
CA ALA A 122 18.67 -10.63 -1.86
C ALA A 122 19.90 -10.53 -2.80
N PRO A 123 19.90 -9.63 -3.80
CA PRO A 123 21.10 -9.36 -4.59
C PRO A 123 22.27 -8.93 -3.70
N ALA A 124 23.48 -9.34 -4.07
CA ALA A 124 24.67 -9.18 -3.22
C ALA A 124 25.07 -7.72 -2.94
N ASP A 125 24.64 -6.78 -3.80
CA ASP A 125 24.90 -5.35 -3.68
C ASP A 125 23.79 -4.60 -2.91
N GLU A 126 22.66 -5.25 -2.60
CA GLU A 126 21.60 -4.63 -1.82
C GLU A 126 21.91 -4.58 -0.33
N TRP A 127 21.48 -3.49 0.29
CA TRP A 127 21.61 -3.30 1.74
C TRP A 127 20.62 -2.24 2.21
N ALA A 128 20.25 -2.31 3.48
CA ALA A 128 19.43 -1.29 4.12
C ALA A 128 20.06 -0.85 5.44
N PHE A 129 20.13 0.45 5.64
CA PHE A 129 20.44 1.08 6.91
C PHE A 129 19.18 1.68 7.49
N VAL A 130 18.88 1.38 8.76
CA VAL A 130 17.67 1.82 9.44
C VAL A 130 18.04 2.53 10.73
N ALA A 131 17.85 3.85 10.75
CA ALA A 131 17.99 4.70 11.93
C ALA A 131 16.64 5.10 12.54
N SER A 132 15.52 4.76 11.88
CA SER A 132 14.17 5.05 12.36
C SER A 132 13.85 4.27 13.64
N GLU A 133 13.82 4.97 14.78
CA GLU A 133 13.32 4.43 16.06
C GLU A 133 11.87 3.93 15.90
N ALA A 134 11.04 4.69 15.16
CA ALA A 134 9.67 4.30 14.90
C ALA A 134 9.56 2.97 14.13
N ALA A 135 10.50 2.67 13.22
CA ALA A 135 10.53 1.39 12.52
C ALA A 135 10.91 0.25 13.49
N HIS A 136 11.85 0.49 14.40
CA HIS A 136 12.25 -0.48 15.43
C HIS A 136 11.18 -0.72 16.51
N ASP A 137 10.34 0.27 16.79
CA ASP A 137 9.17 0.12 17.67
C ASP A 137 8.00 -0.64 17.01
N THR A 138 8.01 -0.75 15.68
CA THR A 138 6.90 -1.33 14.92
C THR A 138 6.99 -2.86 14.95
N ARG A 139 6.30 -3.47 15.91
CA ARG A 139 6.20 -4.93 16.11
C ARG A 139 4.77 -5.45 16.01
N GLY A 140 4.61 -6.73 15.67
CA GLY A 140 3.34 -7.44 15.43
C GLY A 140 3.03 -7.59 13.94
N SER A 141 1.77 -7.82 13.57
CA SER A 141 1.37 -7.86 12.17
C SER A 141 1.39 -6.46 11.54
N VAL A 142 2.11 -6.33 10.41
CA VAL A 142 2.32 -5.08 9.69
C VAL A 142 1.79 -5.20 8.27
N ALA A 143 0.84 -4.35 7.89
CA ALA A 143 0.44 -4.16 6.50
C ALA A 143 1.28 -3.03 5.90
N TRP A 144 2.22 -3.37 5.03
CA TRP A 144 3.10 -2.41 4.38
C TRP A 144 2.54 -2.00 3.01
N ILE A 145 2.09 -0.75 2.93
CA ILE A 145 1.62 -0.13 1.69
C ILE A 145 2.83 0.19 0.81
N VAL A 146 2.78 -0.30 -0.42
CA VAL A 146 3.79 -0.12 -1.47
C VAL A 146 3.12 0.20 -2.81
N ALA A 147 3.92 0.42 -3.84
CA ALA A 147 3.44 0.53 -5.22
C ALA A 147 2.37 1.64 -5.43
N GLY A 148 2.53 2.76 -4.71
CA GLY A 148 1.67 3.93 -4.86
C GLY A 148 1.97 4.66 -6.16
N TRP A 149 0.96 4.79 -7.03
CA TRP A 149 1.08 5.49 -8.30
C TRP A 149 -0.25 6.06 -8.77
N THR A 150 -0.16 7.15 -9.53
CA THR A 150 -1.28 7.74 -10.27
C THR A 150 -0.75 8.18 -11.62
N ARG A 151 -1.40 7.71 -12.68
CA ARG A 151 -1.08 8.01 -14.07
C ARG A 151 -1.05 9.53 -14.25
N PRO A 152 -0.06 10.08 -14.98
CA PRO A 152 0.18 11.53 -15.02
C PRO A 152 -1.05 12.41 -15.34
N ASP A 153 -1.90 11.95 -16.25
CA ASP A 153 -3.16 12.59 -16.67
C ASP A 153 -4.26 12.59 -15.58
N TRP A 154 -4.15 11.72 -14.57
CA TRP A 154 -5.07 11.64 -13.43
C TRP A 154 -4.54 12.29 -12.15
N ARG A 155 -3.32 12.82 -12.16
CA ARG A 155 -2.75 13.51 -10.98
C ARG A 155 -3.57 14.75 -10.66
N GLY A 156 -3.75 15.02 -9.36
CA GLY A 156 -4.59 16.14 -8.89
C GLY A 156 -6.09 15.83 -8.81
N ALA A 157 -6.58 14.70 -9.36
CA ALA A 157 -7.98 14.30 -9.27
C ALA A 157 -8.40 13.75 -7.87
N GLY A 158 -7.51 13.84 -6.88
CA GLY A 158 -7.79 13.39 -5.51
C GLY A 158 -7.87 11.87 -5.32
N LEU A 159 -7.48 11.08 -6.33
CA LEU A 159 -7.60 9.62 -6.30
C LEU A 159 -6.68 8.96 -5.28
N PHE A 160 -5.44 9.43 -5.17
CA PHE A 160 -4.39 8.81 -4.37
C PHE A 160 -4.79 8.60 -2.90
N HIS A 161 -5.35 9.64 -2.27
CA HIS A 161 -5.76 9.56 -0.87
C HIS A 161 -6.95 8.62 -0.65
N ARG A 162 -7.95 8.66 -1.52
CA ARG A 162 -9.12 7.79 -1.46
C ARG A 162 -8.76 6.33 -1.67
N LEU A 163 -7.89 6.05 -2.65
CA LEU A 163 -7.32 4.72 -2.84
C LEU A 163 -6.51 4.29 -1.61
N GLY A 164 -5.76 5.19 -0.99
CA GLY A 164 -5.04 4.94 0.26
C GLY A 164 -5.97 4.57 1.42
N GLU A 165 -7.12 5.23 1.56
CA GLU A 165 -8.12 4.85 2.57
C GLU A 165 -8.70 3.46 2.27
N LEU A 166 -9.05 3.21 1.02
CA LEU A 166 -9.62 1.93 0.60
C LEU A 166 -8.62 0.77 0.79
N VAL A 167 -7.34 0.97 0.47
CA VAL A 167 -6.32 -0.09 0.65
C VAL A 167 -6.12 -0.43 2.13
N ARG A 168 -6.18 0.57 3.02
CA ARG A 168 -6.12 0.37 4.47
C ARG A 168 -7.35 -0.37 4.99
N LEU A 169 -8.53 -0.06 4.47
CA LEU A 169 -9.77 -0.78 4.78
C LEU A 169 -9.65 -2.27 4.40
N VAL A 170 -9.19 -2.57 3.19
CA VAL A 170 -9.02 -3.95 2.73
C VAL A 170 -7.98 -4.69 3.58
N ALA A 171 -6.88 -4.03 3.96
CA ALA A 171 -5.88 -4.63 4.85
C ALA A 171 -6.46 -4.94 6.25
N LEU A 172 -7.30 -4.04 6.80
CA LEU A 172 -8.01 -4.28 8.05
C LEU A 172 -8.96 -5.47 7.95
N ALA A 173 -9.76 -5.55 6.89
CA ALA A 173 -10.72 -6.62 6.68
C ALA A 173 -10.03 -7.99 6.51
N ARG A 174 -8.89 -8.04 5.81
CA ARG A 174 -8.18 -9.29 5.53
C ARG A 174 -7.36 -9.79 6.71
N TRP A 175 -6.61 -8.90 7.36
CA TRP A 175 -5.54 -9.29 8.28
C TRP A 175 -5.63 -8.64 9.66
N ASN A 176 -6.50 -7.64 9.83
CA ASN A 176 -6.61 -6.85 11.05
C ASN A 176 -5.23 -6.46 11.64
N PRO A 177 -4.31 -5.87 10.84
CA PRO A 177 -2.93 -5.66 11.25
C PRO A 177 -2.86 -4.74 12.47
N LYS A 178 -1.80 -4.89 13.28
CA LYS A 178 -1.53 -3.95 14.38
C LYS A 178 -1.10 -2.60 13.84
N TRP A 179 -0.30 -2.62 12.78
CA TRP A 179 0.22 -1.43 12.12
C TRP A 179 -0.03 -1.45 10.62
N VAL A 180 -0.32 -0.28 10.07
CA VAL A 180 -0.15 -0.02 8.64
C VAL A 180 1.08 0.88 8.49
N VAL A 181 1.95 0.58 7.54
CA VAL A 181 3.16 1.38 7.28
C VAL A 181 3.31 1.71 5.81
N GLY A 182 4.09 2.74 5.50
CA GLY A 182 4.55 3.09 4.17
C GLY A 182 6.00 3.58 4.24
N LEU A 183 6.76 3.32 3.19
CA LEU A 183 8.07 3.93 2.99
C LEU A 183 7.90 5.01 1.93
N VAL A 184 8.20 6.25 2.29
CA VAL A 184 7.84 7.43 1.51
C VAL A 184 9.10 8.08 0.97
N ASP A 185 9.18 8.20 -0.35
CA ASP A 185 10.24 8.96 -1.01
C ASP A 185 10.11 10.46 -0.69
N PRO A 186 11.23 11.21 -0.50
CA PRO A 186 11.18 12.60 -0.09
C PRO A 186 10.38 13.50 -1.05
N GLU A 187 10.39 13.20 -2.35
CA GLU A 187 9.63 13.95 -3.35
C GLU A 187 8.11 13.77 -3.18
N THR A 188 7.69 12.66 -2.57
CA THR A 188 6.27 12.34 -2.34
C THR A 188 5.78 12.72 -0.94
N VAL A 189 6.67 13.13 -0.03
CA VAL A 189 6.30 13.63 1.31
C VAL A 189 5.24 14.73 1.26
N PRO A 190 5.28 15.74 0.36
CA PRO A 190 4.25 16.77 0.29
C PRO A 190 2.83 16.21 0.08
N VAL A 191 2.69 15.17 -0.76
CA VAL A 191 1.42 14.47 -0.99
C VAL A 191 0.90 13.90 0.32
N TRP A 192 1.76 13.23 1.08
CA TRP A 192 1.39 12.62 2.35
C TRP A 192 1.23 13.61 3.49
N SER A 193 1.91 14.76 3.47
CA SER A 193 1.91 15.76 4.55
C SER A 193 0.56 16.48 4.71
N GLY A 194 -0.26 16.52 3.65
CA GLY A 194 -1.56 17.17 3.64
C GLY A 194 -2.65 16.47 4.46
N ARG A 195 -3.82 17.14 4.59
CA ARG A 195 -4.98 16.62 5.33
C ARG A 195 -5.50 15.27 4.80
N GLY A 196 -5.24 14.94 3.53
CA GLY A 196 -5.64 13.67 2.91
C GLY A 196 -4.84 12.44 3.36
N GLY A 197 -3.72 12.62 4.09
CA GLY A 197 -2.92 11.50 4.60
C GLY A 197 -3.51 10.81 5.83
N GLY A 198 -4.55 11.37 6.46
CA GLY A 198 -5.14 10.82 7.68
C GLY A 198 -4.25 10.97 8.94
N ARG A 199 -4.60 10.28 10.01
CA ARG A 199 -3.93 10.35 11.33
C ARG A 199 -2.68 9.47 11.41
N ARG A 200 -1.71 9.72 10.53
CA ARG A 200 -0.40 9.05 10.53
C ARG A 200 0.62 9.73 11.42
N ARG A 201 1.65 8.97 11.79
CA ARG A 201 2.99 9.51 12.04
C ARG A 201 3.78 9.42 10.73
N LEU A 202 4.27 10.55 10.22
CA LEU A 202 5.24 10.62 9.14
C LEU A 202 6.52 11.22 9.70
N GLU A 203 7.65 10.56 9.52
CA GLU A 203 8.93 11.09 9.98
C GLU A 203 9.32 12.33 9.18
N GLU A 204 9.83 13.36 9.88
CA GLU A 204 10.23 14.63 9.25
C GLU A 204 11.46 14.49 8.36
N ARG A 205 12.33 13.51 8.65
CA ARG A 205 13.55 13.22 7.91
C ARG A 205 13.56 11.75 7.50
N PRO A 206 14.24 11.40 6.38
CA PRO A 206 14.46 10.01 6.03
C PRO A 206 15.21 9.28 7.16
N GLY A 207 14.59 8.24 7.73
CA GLY A 207 15.17 7.40 8.76
C GLY A 207 15.64 6.04 8.22
N ILE A 208 15.40 5.76 6.94
CA ILE A 208 15.73 4.51 6.27
C ILE A 208 16.52 4.86 5.00
N LEU A 209 17.63 4.19 4.77
CA LEU A 209 18.38 4.27 3.53
C LEU A 209 18.48 2.86 2.95
N TYR A 210 17.79 2.62 1.84
CA TYR A 210 17.83 1.35 1.13
C TYR A 210 18.58 1.52 -0.18
N TYR A 211 19.52 0.62 -0.46
CA TYR A 211 20.13 0.50 -1.77
C TYR A 211 19.48 -0.68 -2.49
N GLN A 212 18.73 -0.39 -3.54
CA GLN A 212 18.08 -1.38 -4.39
C GLN A 212 18.93 -1.61 -5.64
N SER A 213 19.13 -2.86 -6.02
CA SER A 213 19.93 -3.21 -7.21
C SER A 213 19.29 -2.62 -8.46
N ASP A 214 20.10 -2.15 -9.41
CA ASP A 214 19.69 -1.45 -10.65
C ASP A 214 18.90 -0.14 -10.47
N VAL A 215 18.70 0.31 -9.23
CA VAL A 215 17.92 1.52 -8.90
C VAL A 215 18.77 2.54 -8.15
N GLY A 216 19.55 2.08 -7.16
CA GLY A 216 20.43 2.91 -6.36
C GLY A 216 19.87 3.24 -4.98
N ARG A 217 20.30 4.40 -4.44
CA ARG A 217 20.03 4.80 -3.05
C ARG A 217 18.67 5.47 -2.90
N LEU A 218 17.88 4.96 -1.98
CA LEU A 218 16.53 5.43 -1.65
C LEU A 218 16.49 5.91 -0.19
N PRO A 219 16.58 7.22 0.04
CA PRO A 219 16.35 7.80 1.36
C PRO A 219 14.85 7.85 1.64
N LEU A 220 14.36 6.99 2.52
CA LEU A 220 12.92 6.78 2.76
C LEU A 220 12.51 7.30 4.15
N HIS A 221 11.39 8.01 4.19
CA HIS A 221 10.70 8.36 5.43
C HIS A 221 9.80 7.21 5.86
N LEU A 222 9.79 6.88 7.15
CA LEU A 222 8.75 5.99 7.67
C LEU A 222 7.44 6.77 7.85
N MET A 223 6.37 6.19 7.32
CA MET A 223 5.01 6.57 7.64
C MET A 223 4.31 5.39 8.33
N ARG A 224 3.56 5.63 9.40
CA ARG A 224 2.79 4.57 10.07
C ARG A 224 1.46 5.06 10.67
N TRP A 225 0.49 4.15 10.70
CA TRP A 225 -0.77 4.25 11.41
C TRP A 225 -0.91 3.09 12.39
N GLY A 226 -1.31 3.40 13.63
CA GLY A 226 -1.87 2.38 14.50
C GLY A 226 -3.28 2.03 14.05
N ARG A 227 -3.72 0.79 14.32
CA ARG A 227 -5.06 0.30 13.95
C ARG A 227 -6.20 1.28 14.28
N HIS A 228 -6.19 1.86 15.48
CA HIS A 228 -7.20 2.85 15.89
C HIS A 228 -7.20 4.11 15.01
N ALA A 229 -6.02 4.59 14.61
CA ALA A 229 -5.92 5.73 13.70
C ALA A 229 -6.55 5.42 12.34
N VAL A 230 -6.38 4.19 11.83
CA VAL A 230 -7.03 3.75 10.59
C VAL A 230 -8.55 3.72 10.74
N TYR A 231 -9.09 3.25 11.86
CA TYR A 231 -10.53 3.30 12.10
C TYR A 231 -11.08 4.74 12.08
N MET A 232 -10.38 5.66 12.73
CA MET A 232 -10.76 7.08 12.73
C MET A 232 -10.72 7.68 11.31
N ASP A 233 -9.71 7.34 10.52
CA ASP A 233 -9.59 7.80 9.12
C ASP A 233 -10.74 7.26 8.25
N LEU A 234 -11.23 6.05 8.54
CA LEU A 234 -12.38 5.46 7.84
C LEU A 234 -13.74 6.01 8.32
N GLY A 235 -13.76 6.85 9.36
CA GLY A 235 -14.97 7.36 9.99
C GLY A 235 -15.67 6.35 10.89
N ILE A 236 -14.96 5.32 11.33
CA ILE A 236 -15.49 4.27 12.21
C ILE A 236 -15.31 4.74 13.66
N CYS A 237 -16.38 5.27 14.26
CA CYS A 237 -16.40 5.69 15.66
C CYS A 237 -16.88 4.52 16.55
N GLY A 238 -16.20 4.28 17.68
CA GLY A 238 -16.66 3.30 18.69
C GLY A 238 -16.11 1.88 18.53
N GLY A 239 -14.86 1.72 18.06
CA GLY A 239 -14.19 0.41 18.10
C GLY A 239 -14.20 -0.19 19.52
N PRO A 240 -14.19 -1.52 19.66
CA PRO A 240 -14.22 -2.15 20.98
C PRO A 240 -13.09 -1.59 21.83
N SER A 241 -13.45 -1.04 22.99
CA SER A 241 -12.53 -0.76 24.08
C SER A 241 -11.86 -2.07 24.47
N TRP A 242 -10.56 -2.18 24.17
CA TRP A 242 -9.71 -3.25 24.70
C TRP A 242 -9.15 -2.79 26.04
#